data_AF-A0A7W2BJE9-F1
#
_entry.id   AF-A0A7W2BJE9-F1
#
_cell.length_a   1.000
_cell.length_b   1.000
_cell.length_c   1.000
_cell.angle_alpha   90.00
_cell.angle_beta   90.00
_cell.angle_gamma   90.00
#
_symmetry.space_group_name_H-M   'P 1'
#
loop_
_entity.id
_entity.type
_entity.pdbx_description
1 polymer ?
#
loop_
_entity_poly.entity_id
_entity_poly.type
_entity_poly.pdbx_seq_one_letter_code
_entity_poly.pdbx_strand_id
1 'polypeptide(L)' 'MSPINSTLAERYNLEANRLVPHMGSDLQVDRTINTASEIDEIVFRRSEYLGGMAAVLLALIARDN' A
#
# COMPACT_ATOMS: atom_id res chain seq x y z
N MET A 1 -9.66 -13.98 -9.68
CA MET A 1 -10.44 -13.86 -8.45
C MET A 1 -9.52 -13.34 -7.36
N SER A 2 -9.62 -12.06 -6.98
CA SER A 2 -9.02 -11.60 -5.73
C SER A 2 -9.82 -12.20 -4.57
N PRO A 3 -9.20 -12.70 -3.49
CA PRO A 3 -9.93 -13.32 -2.40
C PRO A 3 -10.83 -12.28 -1.74
N ILE A 4 -12.08 -12.68 -1.48
CA ILE A 4 -13.20 -11.83 -1.04
C ILE A 4 -12.98 -11.20 0.36
N ASN A 5 -11.84 -11.45 1.02
CA ASN A 5 -11.50 -10.94 2.35
C ASN A 5 -10.05 -10.42 2.47
N SER A 6 -9.43 -9.92 1.39
CA SER A 6 -8.10 -9.31 1.53
C SER A 6 -8.18 -7.92 2.19
N THR A 7 -7.34 -7.65 3.17
CA THR A 7 -7.26 -6.31 3.76
C THR A 7 -6.79 -5.26 2.74
N LEU A 8 -6.96 -3.98 3.05
CA LEU A 8 -6.39 -2.92 2.25
C LEU A 8 -4.86 -3.04 2.15
N ALA A 9 -4.17 -3.40 3.24
CA ALA A 9 -2.73 -3.59 3.26
C ALA A 9 -2.27 -4.75 2.37
N GLU A 10 -3.01 -5.85 2.28
CA GLU A 10 -2.66 -6.96 1.38
C GLU A 10 -2.74 -6.53 -0.09
N ARG A 11 -3.79 -5.80 -0.47
CA ARG A 11 -3.93 -5.24 -1.83
C ARG A 11 -2.84 -4.22 -2.10
N TYR A 12 -2.57 -3.34 -1.15
CA TYR A 12 -1.52 -2.34 -1.22
C TYR A 12 -0.12 -2.97 -1.39
N ASN A 13 0.22 -3.96 -0.56
CA ASN A 13 1.51 -4.66 -0.62
C ASN A 13 1.68 -5.43 -1.94
N LEU A 14 0.60 -6.01 -2.47
CA LEU A 14 0.61 -6.66 -3.78
C LEU A 14 0.90 -5.66 -4.90
N GLU A 15 0.20 -4.53 -4.92
CA GLU A 15 0.39 -3.49 -5.93
C GLU A 15 1.75 -2.82 -5.82
N ALA A 16 2.26 -2.57 -4.61
CA ALA A 16 3.61 -2.07 -4.40
C ALA A 16 4.66 -3.01 -5.03
N ASN A 17 4.55 -4.32 -4.79
CA ASN A 17 5.45 -5.30 -5.39
C ASN A 17 5.28 -5.43 -6.91
N ARG A 18 4.09 -5.17 -7.45
CA ARG A 18 3.80 -5.26 -8.89
C ARG A 18 4.28 -4.04 -9.67
N LEU A 19 4.02 -2.85 -9.14
CA LEU A 19 4.24 -1.57 -9.83
C LEU A 19 5.63 -0.98 -9.57
N VAL A 20 6.17 -1.18 -8.37
CA VAL A 20 7.47 -0.63 -7.95
C VAL A 20 8.32 -1.70 -7.27
N PRO A 21 8.65 -2.82 -7.96
CA PRO A 21 9.29 -3.98 -7.35
C PRO A 21 10.63 -3.67 -6.66
N HIS A 22 11.38 -2.68 -7.16
CA HIS A 22 12.66 -2.26 -6.57
C HIS A 22 12.51 -1.51 -5.23
N MET A 23 11.31 -1.03 -4.92
CA MET A 23 10.97 -0.32 -3.68
C MET A 23 9.94 -1.09 -2.84
N GLY A 24 9.56 -2.29 -3.27
CA GLY A 24 8.46 -3.06 -2.65
C GLY A 24 8.69 -3.30 -1.16
N SER A 25 9.93 -3.61 -0.77
CA SER A 25 10.33 -3.80 0.64
C SER A 25 10.17 -2.54 1.49
N ASP A 26 10.51 -1.38 0.93
CA ASP A 26 10.46 -0.09 1.65
C ASP A 26 9.02 0.37 1.87
N LEU A 27 8.11 -0.11 1.02
CA LEU A 27 6.68 0.20 1.05
C LEU A 27 5.86 -0.82 1.85
N GLN A 28 6.35 -2.05 2.10
CA GLN A 28 5.55 -3.08 2.78
C GLN A 28 5.03 -2.63 4.15
N VAL A 29 3.76 -2.90 4.45
CA VAL A 29 3.15 -2.71 5.77
C VAL A 29 2.57 -4.02 6.31
N ASP A 30 2.17 -4.04 7.58
CA ASP A 30 1.52 -5.22 8.17
C ASP A 30 0.23 -5.56 7.40
N ARG A 31 0.08 -6.84 7.03
CA ARG A 31 -1.06 -7.33 6.23
C ARG A 31 -2.40 -7.24 6.96
N THR A 32 -2.42 -7.05 8.27
CA THR A 32 -3.65 -6.93 9.06
C THR A 32 -4.28 -5.54 8.99
N ILE A 33 -3.54 -4.53 8.49
CA ILE A 33 -4.01 -3.14 8.42
C ILE A 33 -5.08 -2.99 7.35
N ASN A 34 -6.17 -2.30 7.70
CA ASN A 34 -7.32 -2.14 6.82
C ASN A 34 -7.75 -0.69 6.60
N THR A 35 -6.93 0.30 7.00
CA THR A 35 -7.22 1.72 6.81
C THR A 35 -6.13 2.42 5.99
N ALA A 36 -6.53 3.33 5.11
CA ALA A 36 -5.58 4.07 4.26
C ALA A 36 -4.69 5.01 5.08
N SER A 37 -5.27 5.66 6.10
CA SER A 37 -4.55 6.59 6.98
C SER A 37 -3.42 5.91 7.74
N GLU A 38 -3.62 4.68 8.21
CA GLU A 38 -2.59 3.94 8.94
C GLU A 38 -1.44 3.49 8.02
N ILE A 39 -1.77 3.06 6.79
CA ILE A 39 -0.76 2.74 5.76
C ILE A 39 0.08 3.99 5.45
N ASP A 40 -0.58 5.12 5.19
CA ASP A 40 0.08 6.41 4.91
C ASP A 40 1.00 6.84 6.05
N GLU A 41 0.51 6.83 7.30
CA GLU A 41 1.30 7.23 8.47
C GLU A 41 2.53 6.35 8.69
N ILE A 42 2.40 5.03 8.50
CA ILE A 42 3.54 4.10 8.63
C ILE A 42 4.60 4.40 7.57
N VAL A 43 4.19 4.61 6.33
CA VAL A 43 5.12 4.79 5.21
C VAL A 43 5.73 6.19 5.22
N PHE A 44 4.95 7.23 5.55
CA PHE A 44 5.42 8.60 5.71
C PHE A 44 6.50 8.71 6.80
N ARG A 45 6.36 7.98 7.91
CA ARG A 45 7.39 7.93 8.97
C ARG A 45 8.71 7.33 8.50
N ARG A 46 8.74 6.56 7.41
CA ARG A 46 9.97 6.05 6.81
C ARG A 46 10.63 7.11 5.93
N SER A 47 9.83 7.87 5.17
CA SER A 47 10.26 9.00 4.36
C SER A 47 9.04 9.70 3.78
N GLU A 48 9.07 11.03 3.68
CA GLU A 48 8.05 11.81 2.95
C GLU A 48 7.91 11.34 1.49
N TYR A 49 9.04 11.00 0.85
CA TYR A 49 9.06 10.44 -0.51
C TYR A 49 8.26 9.14 -0.60
N LEU A 50 8.43 8.24 0.38
CA LEU A 50 7.70 6.98 0.42
C LEU A 50 6.22 7.22 0.74
N GLY A 51 5.90 8.18 1.61
CA GLY A 51 4.51 8.57 1.91
C GLY A 51 3.77 9.04 0.66
N GLY A 52 4.40 9.89 -0.15
CA GLY A 52 3.84 10.31 -1.44
C GLY A 52 3.56 9.13 -2.38
N MET A 53 4.47 8.14 -2.43
CA MET A 53 4.27 6.92 -3.22
C MET A 53 3.12 6.05 -2.69
N ALA A 54 2.99 5.93 -1.36
CA ALA A 54 1.89 5.20 -0.74
C ALA A 54 0.54 5.82 -1.10
N ALA A 55 0.43 7.16 -1.06
CA ALA A 55 -0.76 7.88 -1.46
C ALA A 55 -1.16 7.60 -2.92
N VAL A 56 -0.19 7.55 -3.85
CA VAL A 56 -0.44 7.20 -5.26
C VAL A 56 -0.97 5.78 -5.40
N LEU A 57 -0.34 4.80 -4.74
CA LEU A 57 -0.78 3.40 -4.79
C LEU A 57 -2.19 3.21 -4.22
N LEU A 58 -2.50 3.86 -3.10
CA LEU A 58 -3.83 3.84 -2.50
C LEU A 58 -4.89 4.46 -3.43
N ALA A 59 -4.55 5.55 -4.12
CA ALA A 59 -5.44 6.16 -5.11
C ALA A 59 -5.70 5.25 -6.31
N LEU A 60 -4.70 4.50 -6.79
CA LEU A 60 -4.89 3.50 -7.86
C LEU A 60 -5.81 2.37 -7.42
N ILE A 61 -5.60 1.82 -6.23
CA ILE A 61 -6.45 0.75 -5.67
C ILE A 61 -7.89 1.24 -5.48
N ALA A 62 -8.10 2.48 -5.06
CA ALA A 62 -9.43 3.05 -4.90
C ALA A 62 -10.18 3.22 -6.23
N ARG A 63 -9.48 3.44 -7.34
CA ARG A 63 -10.08 3.56 -8.69
C ARG A 63 -10.47 2.22 -9.31
N ASP A 64 -9.82 1.14 -8.91
CA ASP A 64 -10.06 -0.22 -9.42
C ASP A 64 -11.17 -0.96 -8.64
N ASN A 65 -11.77 -0.34 -7.62
CA ASN A 65 -13.00 -0.81 -6.93
C ASN A 65 -14.23 -0.06 -7.46
#